data_AF-A0A4Y9FT89-F1
#
_entry.id   AF-A0A4Y9FT89-F1
#
_cell.length_a   1.000
_cell.length_b   1.000
_cell.length_c   1.000
_cell.angle_alpha   90.00
_cell.angle_beta   90.00
_cell.angle_gamma   90.00
#
_symmetry.space_group_name_H-M   'P 1'
#
loop_
_entity.id
_entity.type
_entity.pdbx_description
1 polymer ?
#
loop_
_entity_poly.entity_id
_entity_poly.type
_entity_poly.pdbx_seq_one_letter_code
_entity_poly.pdbx_strand_id
1 'polypeptide(L)'
;PEPPRAAPPVPSAGQLRFDNGDVVAIHGPGLVGRAPRAAEDELVMHLVPIADDTRSISKTHFAIGIDAQGLFVSDHGSTNGTSILRAGGVIAAPADAPVRLVAGDRIVFGDRFADVL
;
A
#
# COMPACT_ATOMS: atom_id res chain seq x y z
N PRO A 1 -18.32 19.75 31.52
CA PRO A 1 -17.19 19.27 30.68
C PRO A 1 -17.27 17.74 30.48
N GLU A 2 -17.73 17.32 29.31
CA GLU A 2 -17.64 15.92 28.87
C GLU A 2 -16.18 15.54 28.60
N PRO A 3 -15.74 14.33 28.94
CA PRO A 3 -14.43 13.85 28.50
C PRO A 3 -14.40 13.79 26.96
N PRO A 4 -13.27 14.09 26.29
CA PRO A 4 -13.18 13.86 24.87
C PRO A 4 -13.40 12.38 24.62
N ARG A 5 -14.46 12.07 23.86
CA ARG A 5 -14.77 10.72 23.37
C ARG A 5 -13.51 10.23 22.67
N ALA A 6 -12.81 9.27 23.28
CA ALA A 6 -11.65 8.64 22.67
C ALA A 6 -12.07 8.19 21.27
N ALA A 7 -11.42 8.72 20.23
CA ALA A 7 -11.57 8.18 18.89
C ALA A 7 -11.32 6.67 18.98
N PRO A 8 -12.10 5.83 18.26
CA PRO A 8 -11.80 4.40 18.22
C PRO A 8 -10.31 4.24 17.90
N PRO A 9 -9.61 3.27 18.52
CA PRO A 9 -8.20 3.04 18.21
C PRO A 9 -8.12 2.86 16.70
N VAL A 10 -7.55 3.86 16.01
CA VAL A 10 -7.28 3.73 14.59
C VAL A 10 -6.41 2.48 14.49
N PRO A 11 -6.81 1.46 13.69
CA PRO A 11 -6.02 0.26 13.59
C PRO A 11 -4.59 0.69 13.24
N SER A 12 -3.64 0.24 14.07
CA SER A 12 -2.29 0.79 14.17
C SER A 12 -1.74 1.09 12.78
N ALA A 13 -1.46 2.38 12.53
CA ALA A 13 -1.01 2.86 11.25
C ALA A 13 0.17 2.02 10.75
N GLY A 14 0.01 1.40 9.58
CA GLY A 14 1.11 0.71 8.91
C GLY A 14 2.03 1.75 8.31
N GLN A 15 3.34 1.56 8.38
CA GLN A 15 4.29 2.46 7.71
C GLN A 15 4.93 1.71 6.55
N LEU A 16 4.97 2.36 5.39
CA LEU A 16 5.73 1.89 4.24
C LEU A 16 6.94 2.79 4.05
N ARG A 17 8.12 2.19 3.91
CA ARG A 17 9.31 2.88 3.44
C ARG A 17 9.61 2.49 2.00
N PHE A 18 9.51 3.44 1.09
CA PHE A 18 9.82 3.26 -0.31
C PHE A 18 11.33 3.23 -0.56
N ASP A 19 11.76 2.65 -1.68
CA ASP A 19 13.17 2.54 -2.05
C ASP A 19 13.88 3.89 -2.23
N ASN A 20 13.12 4.96 -2.49
CA ASN A 20 13.64 6.32 -2.57
C ASN A 20 13.89 6.96 -1.20
N GLY A 21 13.57 6.26 -0.11
CA GLY A 21 13.71 6.72 1.27
C GLY A 21 12.45 7.38 1.85
N ASP A 22 11.41 7.62 1.05
CA ASP A 22 10.15 8.18 1.55
C ASP A 22 9.46 7.20 2.50
N VAL A 23 9.00 7.71 3.64
CA VAL A 23 8.20 6.93 4.59
C VAL A 23 6.80 7.49 4.61
N VAL A 24 5.82 6.63 4.31
CA VAL A 24 4.40 6.99 4.29
C VAL A 24 3.68 6.19 5.36
N ALA A 25 3.03 6.91 6.28
CA ALA A 25 2.10 6.31 7.23
C ALA A 25 0.73 6.11 6.56
N ILE A 26 0.27 4.86 6.57
CA ILE A 26 -1.01 4.42 6.05
C ILE A 26 -1.97 4.34 7.24
N HIS A 27 -3.02 5.16 7.19
CA HIS A 27 -4.08 5.18 8.21
C HIS A 27 -5.43 4.69 7.68
N GLY A 28 -5.47 4.28 6.41
CA GLY A 28 -6.66 3.85 5.71
C GLY A 28 -6.34 3.47 4.25
N PRO A 29 -7.35 3.33 3.38
CA PRO A 29 -7.15 2.97 1.99
C PRO A 29 -6.30 4.01 1.24
N GLY A 30 -5.37 3.52 0.44
CA GLY A 30 -4.42 4.30 -0.31
C GLY A 30 -4.09 3.65 -1.64
N LEU A 31 -3.75 4.46 -2.64
CA LEU A 31 -3.33 4.00 -3.95
C LEU A 31 -1.88 4.41 -4.20
N VAL A 32 -1.11 3.46 -4.70
CA VAL A 32 0.31 3.65 -5.02
C VAL A 32 0.52 3.41 -6.51
N GLY A 33 1.29 4.27 -7.14
CA GLY A 33 1.65 4.13 -8.56
C GLY A 33 2.35 5.38 -9.07
N ARG A 34 2.64 5.46 -10.37
CA ARG A 34 3.33 6.65 -10.91
C ARG A 34 2.47 7.90 -10.99
N ALA A 35 1.16 7.71 -11.06
CA ALA A 35 0.16 8.77 -11.14
C ALA A 35 -1.16 8.23 -10.56
N PRO A 36 -1.18 7.92 -9.25
CA PRO A 36 -2.31 7.28 -8.62
C PRO A 36 -3.49 8.24 -8.63
N ARG A 37 -4.65 7.73 -9.01
CA ARG A 37 -5.89 8.51 -9.05
C ARG A 37 -7.00 7.69 -8.46
N ALA A 38 -7.68 8.25 -7.47
CA ALA A 38 -8.91 7.70 -6.93
C ALA A 38 -10.02 7.78 -7.99
N ALA A 39 -10.80 6.71 -8.12
CA ALA A 39 -12.05 6.79 -8.88
C ALA A 39 -13.08 7.64 -8.10
N GLU A 40 -14.09 8.19 -8.79
CA GLU A 40 -15.08 9.11 -8.19
C GLU A 40 -15.89 8.46 -7.04
N ASP A 41 -16.02 7.13 -7.05
CA ASP A 41 -16.74 6.34 -6.02
C ASP A 41 -15.78 5.59 -5.07
N GLU A 42 -14.47 5.80 -5.20
CA GLU A 42 -13.47 5.10 -4.40
C GLU A 42 -13.00 5.94 -3.22
N LEU A 43 -13.22 5.43 -2.01
CA LEU A 43 -12.72 6.06 -0.80
C LEU A 43 -11.21 5.85 -0.70
N VAL A 44 -10.43 6.85 -1.13
CA VAL A 44 -8.96 6.85 -1.03
C VAL A 44 -8.50 7.97 -0.11
N MET A 45 -7.79 7.61 0.94
CA MET A 45 -7.23 8.54 1.92
C MET A 45 -5.81 8.96 1.57
N HIS A 46 -5.05 8.08 0.91
CA HIS A 46 -3.65 8.31 0.59
C HIS A 46 -3.38 8.07 -0.89
N LEU A 47 -2.95 9.09 -1.62
CA LEU A 47 -2.40 8.95 -2.96
C LEU A 47 -0.88 9.06 -2.87
N VAL A 48 -0.17 7.98 -3.17
CA VAL A 48 1.28 7.90 -3.06
C VAL A 48 1.90 7.84 -4.45
N PRO A 49 2.23 8.99 -5.06
CA PRO A 49 2.89 9.03 -6.35
C PRO A 49 4.36 8.58 -6.20
N ILE A 50 4.74 7.55 -6.97
CA ILE A 50 6.12 7.06 -7.07
C ILE A 50 6.69 7.50 -8.41
N ALA A 51 7.70 8.37 -8.38
CA ALA A 51 8.38 8.79 -9.61
C ALA A 51 8.99 7.57 -10.31
N ASP A 52 8.58 7.31 -11.55
CA ASP A 52 8.97 6.14 -12.33
C ASP A 52 9.24 6.53 -13.78
N ASP A 53 10.48 6.93 -14.06
CA ASP A 53 10.93 7.34 -15.39
C ASP A 53 11.04 6.16 -16.37
N THR A 54 11.23 4.94 -15.87
CA THR A 54 11.34 3.72 -16.69
C THR A 54 10.00 3.20 -17.20
N ARG A 55 8.87 3.76 -16.71
CA ARG A 55 7.50 3.31 -16.99
C ARG A 55 7.21 1.86 -16.58
N SER A 56 7.95 1.35 -15.61
CA SER A 56 7.78 0.03 -15.01
C SER A 56 6.61 -0.02 -14.02
N ILE A 57 6.04 1.13 -13.65
CA ILE A 57 4.91 1.26 -12.72
C ILE A 57 3.68 1.79 -13.46
N SER A 58 2.54 1.13 -13.29
CA SER A 58 1.23 1.61 -13.75
C SER A 58 0.83 2.94 -13.08
N LYS A 59 -0.14 3.66 -13.67
CA LYS A 59 -0.65 4.92 -13.08
C LYS A 59 -1.14 4.68 -11.65
N THR A 60 -2.03 3.72 -11.49
CA THR A 60 -2.40 3.07 -10.23
C THR A 60 -1.88 1.64 -10.32
N HIS A 61 -0.94 1.25 -9.48
CA HIS A 61 -0.26 -0.05 -9.54
C HIS A 61 -0.88 -1.02 -8.53
N PHE A 62 -0.96 -0.60 -7.27
CA PHE A 62 -1.56 -1.39 -6.21
C PHE A 62 -2.30 -0.47 -5.23
N ALA A 63 -3.31 -1.04 -4.58
CA ALA A 63 -3.98 -0.46 -3.44
C ALA A 63 -3.34 -1.00 -2.15
N ILE A 64 -3.19 -0.14 -1.17
CA ILE A 64 -2.83 -0.51 0.19
C ILE A 64 -3.91 -0.02 1.14
N GLY A 65 -4.17 -0.75 2.21
CA GLY A 65 -5.14 -0.31 3.20
C GLY A 65 -4.98 -1.04 4.52
N ILE A 66 -5.76 -0.60 5.49
CA ILE A 66 -5.84 -1.24 6.80
C ILE A 66 -7.30 -1.58 7.06
N ASP A 67 -7.55 -2.84 7.39
CA ASP A 67 -8.85 -3.31 7.83
C ASP A 67 -8.77 -3.90 9.26
N ALA A 68 -9.84 -4.58 9.70
CA ALA A 68 -9.90 -5.21 11.01
C ALA A 68 -8.85 -6.32 11.26
N GLN A 69 -8.19 -6.82 10.21
CA GLN A 69 -7.13 -7.82 10.27
C GLN A 69 -5.73 -7.22 10.09
N GLY A 70 -5.62 -5.91 9.81
CA GLY A 70 -4.38 -5.18 9.68
C GLY A 70 -4.09 -4.71 8.26
N LEU A 71 -2.81 -4.44 7.98
CA LEU A 71 -2.33 -3.91 6.71
C LEU A 71 -2.47 -4.96 5.60
N PHE A 72 -2.95 -4.55 4.44
CA PHE A 72 -3.06 -5.39 3.26
C PHE A 72 -2.67 -4.62 2.00
N VAL A 73 -2.22 -5.35 0.99
CA VAL A 73 -1.96 -4.84 -0.36
C VAL A 73 -2.77 -5.64 -1.37
N SER A 74 -3.28 -4.98 -2.40
CA SER A 74 -3.95 -5.62 -3.53
C SER A 74 -3.38 -5.02 -4.81
N ASP A 75 -3.03 -5.85 -5.78
CA ASP A 75 -2.68 -5.32 -7.09
C ASP A 75 -3.92 -4.69 -7.74
N HIS A 76 -3.74 -3.63 -8.53
CA HIS A 76 -4.82 -2.89 -9.18
C HIS A 76 -4.74 -3.07 -10.73
N GLY A 77 -4.43 -4.29 -11.17
CA GLY A 77 -4.29 -4.64 -12.58
C GLY A 77 -3.01 -4.07 -13.19
N SER A 78 -1.91 -4.12 -12.44
CA SER A 78 -0.63 -3.60 -12.92
C SER A 78 -0.06 -4.44 -14.06
N THR A 79 0.74 -3.82 -14.93
CA THR A 79 1.33 -4.53 -16.09
C THR A 79 2.45 -5.48 -15.67
N ASN A 80 3.24 -5.12 -14.66
CA ASN A 80 4.39 -5.92 -14.21
C ASN A 80 4.07 -6.78 -12.98
N GLY A 81 2.89 -6.60 -12.37
CA GLY A 81 2.48 -7.32 -11.17
C GLY A 81 3.07 -6.74 -9.89
N THR A 82 2.41 -7.11 -8.79
CA THR A 82 2.87 -6.82 -7.42
C THR A 82 3.21 -8.14 -6.71
N SER A 83 4.29 -8.17 -5.95
CA SER A 83 4.73 -9.32 -5.18
C SER A 83 5.22 -8.91 -3.79
N ILE A 84 5.15 -9.83 -2.83
CA ILE A 84 5.56 -9.60 -1.45
C ILE A 84 6.67 -10.58 -1.13
N LEU A 85 7.84 -10.05 -0.79
CA LEU A 85 8.96 -10.79 -0.25
C LEU A 85 8.78 -10.87 1.27
N ARG A 86 8.43 -12.05 1.76
CA ARG A 86 8.31 -12.38 3.18
C ARG A 86 9.43 -13.33 3.56
N ALA A 87 9.93 -13.25 4.80
CA ALA A 87 10.95 -14.17 5.31
C ALA A 87 10.49 -15.64 5.17
N GLY A 88 10.88 -16.30 4.07
CA GLY A 88 10.43 -17.64 3.71
C GLY A 88 9.95 -17.81 2.26
N GLY A 89 9.71 -16.73 1.50
CA GLY A 89 9.37 -16.84 0.08
C GLY A 89 8.76 -15.59 -0.55
N VAL A 90 8.37 -15.72 -1.81
CA VAL A 90 7.67 -14.69 -2.59
C VAL A 90 6.20 -15.04 -2.66
N ILE A 91 5.34 -14.10 -2.30
CA ILE A 91 3.88 -14.22 -2.39
C ILE A 91 3.42 -13.24 -3.47
N ALA A 92 2.80 -13.73 -4.53
CA ALA A 92 2.20 -12.85 -5.54
C ALA A 92 0.97 -12.15 -4.96
N ALA A 93 0.84 -10.84 -5.19
CA ALA A 93 -0.38 -10.10 -4.89
C ALA A 93 -1.26 -10.09 -6.15
N PRO A 94 -2.40 -10.81 -6.16
CA PRO A 94 -3.28 -10.83 -7.32
C PRO A 94 -4.02 -9.50 -7.47
N ALA A 95 -4.48 -9.22 -8.70
CA ALA A 95 -5.37 -8.11 -8.95
C ALA A 95 -6.66 -8.28 -8.16
N ASP A 96 -7.11 -7.19 -7.52
CA ASP A 96 -8.36 -7.11 -6.75
C ASP A 96 -8.48 -8.12 -5.59
N ALA A 97 -7.35 -8.67 -5.13
CA ALA A 97 -7.29 -9.63 -4.04
C ALA A 97 -6.36 -9.11 -2.92
N PRO A 98 -6.89 -8.84 -1.72
CA PRO A 98 -6.07 -8.36 -0.62
C PRO A 98 -5.16 -9.45 -0.07
N VAL A 99 -3.86 -9.17 -0.07
CA VAL A 99 -2.82 -9.98 0.57
C VAL A 99 -2.33 -9.29 1.83
N ARG A 100 -2.27 -10.05 2.92
CA ARG A 100 -1.87 -9.54 4.24
C ARG A 100 -0.41 -9.20 4.28
N LEU A 101 -0.10 -8.02 4.79
CA LEU A 101 1.24 -7.53 5.04
C LEU A 101 1.57 -7.62 6.53
N VAL A 102 2.82 -7.94 6.84
CA VAL A 102 3.37 -7.89 8.20
C VAL A 102 4.64 -7.05 8.20
N ALA A 103 5.00 -6.50 9.36
CA ALA A 103 6.25 -5.76 9.51
C ALA A 103 7.46 -6.63 9.08
N GLY A 104 8.34 -6.04 8.29
CA GLY A 104 9.48 -6.72 7.65
C GLY A 104 9.19 -7.32 6.27
N ASP A 105 7.94 -7.32 5.81
CA ASP A 105 7.64 -7.65 4.41
C ASP A 105 8.19 -6.58 3.47
N ARG A 106 8.58 -7.00 2.26
CA ARG A 106 8.93 -6.08 1.17
C ARG A 106 7.97 -6.27 0.00
N ILE A 107 7.24 -5.23 -0.33
CA ILE A 107 6.38 -5.16 -1.51
C ILE A 107 7.26 -4.78 -2.69
N VAL A 108 7.25 -5.57 -3.75
CA VAL A 108 7.94 -5.33 -5.01
C VAL A 108 6.88 -5.07 -6.09
N PHE A 109 7.04 -3.98 -6.81
CA PHE A 109 6.08 -3.51 -7.82
C PHE A 109 6.84 -2.88 -8.99
N GLY A 110 6.74 -3.49 -10.17
CA GLY A 110 7.64 -3.16 -11.27
C GLY A 110 9.11 -3.35 -10.87
N ASP A 111 9.93 -2.31 -11.05
CA ASP A 111 11.36 -2.31 -10.68
C ASP A 111 11.64 -1.66 -9.31
N ARG A 112 10.58 -1.39 -8.53
CA ARG A 112 10.64 -0.62 -7.29
C ARG A 112 10.13 -1.46 -6.12
N PHE A 113 10.42 -0.99 -4.92
CA PHE A 113 10.02 -1.71 -3.72
C PHE A 113 9.67 -0.78 -2.55
N ALA A 114 8.88 -1.31 -1.63
CA ALA A 114 8.56 -0.69 -0.35
C ALA A 114 8.68 -1.72 0.77
N ASP A 115 9.38 -1.36 1.85
CA ASP A 115 9.46 -2.16 3.07
C ASP A 115 8.31 -1.77 4.01
N VAL A 116 7.66 -2.76 4.60
CA VAL A 116 6.68 -2.57 5.68
C VAL A 116 7.46 -2.46 7.00
N LEU A 117 7.29 -1.35 7.71
CA LEU A 117 7.94 -1.08 9.00
C LEU A 117 7.13 -1.60 10.19
#